data_AF-A0A3D1K310-F1
#
_entry.id   AF-A0A3D1K310-F1
#
_cell.length_a   1.000
_cell.length_b   1.000
_cell.length_c   1.000
_cell.angle_alpha   90.00
_cell.angle_beta   90.00
_cell.angle_gamma   90.00
#
_symmetry.space_group_name_H-M   'P 1'
#
loop_
_entity.id
_entity.type
_entity.pdbx_description
1 polymer ?
#
loop_
_entity_poly.entity_id
_entity_poly.type
_entity_poly.pdbx_seq_one_letter_code
_entity_poly.pdbx_strand_id
1 'polypeptide(L)'
;MLRRLLENVRNLRITNSLVDLGFTIDGRFGGCINSSTKIWDIAPSLLMFEEAGGMITDMNGSKIDFSLDANIMKKEFPILGASRKLHPKLLNLVLR
;
A
#
# COMPACT_ATOMS: atom_id res chain seq x y z
N MET A 1 8.21 -8.38 10.20
CA MET A 1 7.20 -7.36 9.84
C MET A 1 6.07 -7.21 10.88
N LEU A 2 5.16 -8.18 11.04
CA LEU A 2 3.93 -8.00 11.85
C LEU A 2 4.17 -7.51 13.29
N ARG A 3 5.10 -8.12 14.03
CA ARG A 3 5.47 -7.68 15.38
C ARG A 3 5.83 -6.19 15.44
N ARG A 4 6.70 -5.74 14.52
CA ARG A 4 7.14 -4.34 14.45
C ARG A 4 5.99 -3.38 14.14
N LEU A 5 5.06 -3.78 13.27
CA LEU A 5 3.86 -2.99 13.02
C LEU A 5 3.04 -2.87 14.30
N LEU A 6 2.73 -3.98 14.96
CA LEU A 6 1.94 -3.99 16.20
C LEU A 6 2.56 -3.14 17.32
N GLU A 7 3.89 -3.08 17.40
CA GLU A 7 4.60 -2.26 18.40
C GLU A 7 4.64 -0.75 18.07
N ASN A 8 4.38 -0.36 16.81
CA ASN A 8 4.58 1.02 16.34
C ASN A 8 3.32 1.69 15.76
N VAL A 9 2.22 0.95 15.60
CA VAL A 9 0.93 1.49 15.14
C VAL A 9 -0.07 1.51 16.29
N ARG A 10 -1.00 2.46 16.27
CA ARG A 10 -2.04 2.56 17.31
C ARG A 10 -2.97 1.34 17.32
N ASN A 11 -3.33 0.82 16.14
CA ASN A 11 -4.20 -0.33 15.95
C ASN A 11 -3.94 -0.95 14.56
N LEU A 12 -4.20 -2.25 14.43
CA LEU A 12 -4.17 -2.97 13.16
C LEU A 12 -5.60 -3.40 12.79
N ARG A 13 -5.98 -3.22 11.52
CA ARG A 13 -7.24 -3.70 10.95
C ARG A 13 -6.94 -4.41 9.65
N ILE A 14 -7.66 -5.51 9.40
CA ILE A 14 -7.47 -6.36 8.23
C ILE A 14 -8.86 -6.71 7.72
N THR A 15 -9.33 -6.07 6.65
CA THR A 15 -10.57 -6.48 5.99
C THR A 15 -10.29 -7.46 4.85
N ASN A 16 -9.03 -7.57 4.43
CA ASN A 16 -8.59 -8.35 3.29
C ASN A 16 -9.34 -7.97 2.00
N SER A 17 -9.58 -6.67 1.84
CA SER A 17 -10.29 -6.06 0.72
C SER A 17 -9.68 -4.71 0.35
N LEU A 18 -9.91 -4.23 -0.87
CA LEU A 18 -9.47 -2.91 -1.33
C LEU A 18 -10.11 -1.75 -0.55
N VAL A 19 -11.12 -2.03 0.27
CA VAL A 19 -11.68 -1.07 1.24
C VAL A 19 -10.60 -0.53 2.18
N ASP A 20 -9.56 -1.31 2.52
CA ASP A 20 -8.45 -0.82 3.36
C ASP A 20 -7.64 0.29 2.66
N LEU A 21 -7.50 0.22 1.33
CA LEU A 21 -6.89 1.27 0.51
C LEU A 21 -7.80 2.51 0.48
N GLY A 22 -9.09 2.31 0.25
CA GLY A 22 -10.09 3.38 0.27
C GLY A 22 -10.15 4.14 1.59
N PHE A 23 -10.14 3.43 2.73
CA PHE A 23 -10.08 4.05 4.06
C PHE A 23 -8.77 4.79 4.33
N THR A 24 -7.67 4.38 3.70
CA THR A 24 -6.40 5.12 3.80
C THR A 24 -6.45 6.39 2.96
N ILE A 25 -7.00 6.33 1.75
CA ILE A 25 -7.21 7.49 0.87
C ILE A 25 -8.15 8.52 1.52
N ASP A 26 -9.24 8.05 2.14
CA ASP A 26 -10.21 8.88 2.89
C ASP A 26 -9.67 9.35 4.26
N GLY A 27 -8.42 9.03 4.61
CA GLY A 27 -7.76 9.48 5.84
C GLY A 27 -8.25 8.83 7.14
N ARG A 28 -9.11 7.79 7.06
CA ARG A 28 -9.56 7.01 8.23
C ARG A 28 -8.44 6.12 8.77
N PHE A 29 -7.62 5.57 7.89
CA PHE A 29 -6.44 4.78 8.23
C PHE A 29 -5.16 5.59 7.98
N GLY A 30 -4.16 5.38 8.84
CA GLY A 30 -2.85 6.03 8.68
C GLY A 30 -1.99 5.43 7.57
N GLY A 31 -2.29 4.21 7.14
CA GLY A 31 -1.62 3.49 6.07
C GLY A 31 -2.17 2.08 5.92
N CYS A 32 -1.88 1.46 4.78
CA CYS A 32 -2.30 0.12 4.41
C CYS A 32 -1.16 -0.62 3.71
N ILE A 33 -1.14 -1.94 3.86
CA ILE A 33 -0.13 -2.82 3.29
C ILE A 33 -0.84 -4.07 2.78
N ASN A 34 -0.54 -4.49 1.56
CA ASN A 34 -1.08 -5.74 1.01
C ASN A 34 -0.04 -6.40 0.09
N SER A 35 0.28 -7.66 0.38
CA SER A 35 1.33 -8.40 -0.34
C SER A 35 0.85 -9.11 -1.60
N SER A 36 -0.46 -9.31 -1.77
CA SER A 36 -1.00 -10.22 -2.79
C SER A 36 -2.07 -9.57 -3.67
N THR A 37 -1.84 -8.30 -4.04
CA THR A 37 -2.70 -7.59 -4.98
C THR A 37 -2.31 -7.89 -6.43
N LYS A 38 -3.26 -7.73 -7.35
CA LYS A 38 -3.06 -7.83 -8.79
C LYS A 38 -3.10 -6.44 -9.43
N ILE A 39 -2.70 -6.34 -10.69
CA ILE A 39 -2.66 -5.06 -11.42
C ILE A 39 -4.01 -4.30 -11.37
N TRP A 40 -5.13 -5.02 -11.47
CA TRP A 40 -6.47 -4.43 -11.42
C TRP A 40 -6.88 -3.92 -10.04
N ASP A 41 -6.29 -4.45 -8.96
CA ASP A 41 -6.56 -4.02 -7.59
C ASP A 41 -5.91 -2.65 -7.30
N ILE A 42 -4.73 -2.42 -7.88
CA ILE A 42 -3.89 -1.26 -7.55
C ILE A 42 -3.90 -0.15 -8.59
N ALA A 43 -4.25 -0.44 -9.85
CA ALA A 43 -4.28 0.59 -10.89
C ALA A 43 -5.19 1.79 -10.53
N PRO A 44 -6.42 1.60 -10.01
CA PRO A 44 -7.24 2.73 -9.56
C PRO A 44 -6.63 3.43 -8.33
N SER A 45 -6.13 2.64 -7.39
CA SER A 45 -5.56 3.14 -6.14
C SER A 45 -4.35 4.05 -6.37
N LEU A 46 -3.53 3.77 -7.39
CA LEU A 46 -2.36 4.58 -7.73
C LEU A 46 -2.73 6.05 -7.98
N LEU A 47 -3.72 6.25 -8.85
CA LEU A 47 -4.24 7.57 -9.18
C LEU A 47 -4.89 8.23 -7.97
N MET A 48 -5.75 7.49 -7.26
CA MET A 48 -6.49 8.04 -6.10
C MET A 48 -5.57 8.47 -4.96
N PHE A 49 -4.50 7.72 -4.68
CA PHE A 49 -3.51 8.13 -3.68
C PHE A 49 -2.81 9.42 -4.08
N GLU A 50 -2.43 9.57 -5.35
CA GLU A 50 -1.76 10.78 -5.84
C GLU A 50 -2.68 12.02 -5.72
N GLU A 51 -3.93 11.91 -6.18
CA GLU A 51 -4.93 12.99 -6.12
C GLU A 51 -5.31 13.36 -4.68
N ALA A 52 -5.34 12.40 -3.76
CA ALA A 52 -5.57 12.65 -2.33
C ALA A 52 -4.33 13.21 -1.60
N GLY A 53 -3.22 13.47 -2.31
CA GLY A 53 -1.97 13.95 -1.72
C GLY A 53 -1.21 12.88 -0.92
N GLY A 54 -1.59 11.61 -1.05
CA GLY A 54 -0.93 10.45 -0.49
C GLY A 54 0.23 9.93 -1.34
N MET A 55 0.71 8.75 -0.98
CA MET A 55 1.79 8.03 -1.67
C MET A 55 1.52 6.53 -1.59
N ILE A 56 1.76 5.83 -2.69
CA ILE A 56 1.71 4.38 -2.78
C ILE A 56 2.95 3.88 -3.54
N THR A 57 3.62 2.89 -2.98
CA THR A 57 4.83 2.27 -3.54
C THR A 57 4.75 0.75 -3.46
N ASP A 58 5.75 0.08 -4.02
CA ASP A 58 6.04 -1.29 -3.64
C ASP A 58 6.54 -1.38 -2.18
N MET A 59 6.76 -2.62 -1.72
CA MET A 59 7.27 -2.89 -0.36
C MET A 59 8.74 -2.48 -0.14
N ASN A 60 9.45 -2.06 -1.19
CA ASN A 60 10.81 -1.52 -1.13
C ASN A 60 10.86 0.02 -1.19
N GLY A 61 9.71 0.67 -1.36
CA GLY A 61 9.64 2.13 -1.54
C GLY A 61 9.84 2.59 -2.97
N SER A 62 9.89 1.68 -3.94
CA SER A 62 10.02 1.99 -5.36
C SER A 62 8.66 2.29 -5.99
N LYS A 63 8.67 3.09 -7.05
CA LYS A 63 7.47 3.28 -7.88
C LYS A 63 7.03 1.93 -8.44
N ILE A 64 5.72 1.72 -8.49
CA ILE A 64 5.15 0.50 -9.04
C ILE A 64 5.29 0.52 -10.57
N ASP A 65 5.87 -0.55 -11.11
CA ASP A 65 6.05 -0.75 -12.54
C ASP A 65 4.84 -1.48 -13.17
N PHE A 66 4.13 -0.76 -14.04
CA PHE A 66 2.95 -1.22 -14.79
C PHE A 66 3.27 -1.67 -16.23
N SER A 67 4.54 -1.92 -16.55
CA SER A 67 4.94 -2.47 -17.84
C SER A 67 4.09 -3.70 -18.18
N LEU A 68 3.35 -3.64 -19.28
CA LEU A 68 2.47 -4.72 -19.70
C LEU A 68 3.29 -5.79 -20.40
N ASP A 69 3.34 -6.97 -19.79
CA ASP A 69 3.91 -8.18 -20.38
C ASP A 69 2.90 -9.35 -20.35
N ALA A 70 3.23 -10.45 -21.03
CA ALA A 70 2.34 -11.62 -21.11
C ALA A 70 2.01 -12.26 -19.75
N ASN A 71 2.78 -11.97 -18.70
CA ASN A 71 2.64 -12.48 -17.34
C ASN A 71 2.01 -11.47 -16.37
N ILE A 72 1.66 -10.26 -16.81
CA ILE A 72 1.18 -9.17 -15.95
C ILE A 72 -0.03 -9.58 -15.10
N MET A 73 -0.91 -10.42 -15.66
CA MET A 73 -2.10 -10.93 -14.98
C MET A 73 -1.79 -11.91 -13.85
N LYS A 74 -0.61 -12.55 -13.89
CA LYS A 74 -0.15 -13.51 -12.86
C LYS A 74 0.68 -12.83 -11.78
N LYS A 75 1.38 -11.74 -12.13
CA LYS A 75 2.25 -10.98 -11.23
C LYS A 75 1.49 -10.50 -9.99
N GLU A 76 2.13 -10.65 -8.83
CA GLU A 76 1.68 -9.98 -7.60
C GLU A 76 2.32 -8.61 -7.48
N PHE A 77 1.56 -7.69 -6.92
CA PHE A 77 1.99 -6.35 -6.64
C PHE A 77 1.90 -6.13 -5.12
N PRO A 78 2.98 -6.40 -4.37
CA PRO A 78 3.04 -6.03 -2.98
C PRO A 78 3.07 -4.50 -2.87
N ILE A 79 2.10 -3.91 -2.18
CA ILE A 79 1.93 -2.46 -2.09
C ILE A 79 1.93 -1.96 -0.64
N LEU A 80 2.35 -0.71 -0.50
CA LEU A 80 2.28 0.08 0.72
C LEU A 80 1.72 1.45 0.36
N GLY A 81 0.60 1.82 0.99
CA GLY A 81 -0.06 3.11 0.79
C GLY A 81 -0.18 3.88 2.09
N ALA A 82 0.08 5.18 2.08
CA ALA A 82 -0.10 6.07 3.24
C ALA A 82 -0.07 7.56 2.82
N SER A 83 -0.31 8.47 3.76
CA SER A 83 0.01 9.89 3.54
C SER A 83 1.51 10.10 3.36
N ARG A 84 1.94 11.15 2.64
CA ARG A 84 3.37 11.48 2.44
C ARG A 84 4.19 11.56 3.73
N LYS A 85 3.56 11.96 4.84
CA LYS A 85 4.20 12.05 6.17
C LYS A 85 4.38 10.68 6.84
N LEU A 86 3.44 9.75 6.64
CA LEU A 86 3.46 8.43 7.30
C LEU A 86 4.12 7.36 6.44
N HIS A 87 4.10 7.50 5.12
CA HIS A 87 4.69 6.56 4.17
C HIS A 87 6.14 6.16 4.50
N PRO A 88 7.11 7.09 4.68
CA PRO A 88 8.49 6.70 5.02
C PRO A 88 8.59 6.02 6.38
N LYS A 89 7.73 6.37 7.35
CA LYS A 89 7.71 5.70 8.66
C LYS A 89 7.22 4.27 8.54
N LEU A 90 6.14 4.06 7.78
CA LEU A 90 5.57 2.74 7.54
C LEU A 90 6.52 1.86 6.73
N LEU A 91 7.18 2.42 5.71
CA LEU A 91 8.18 1.71 4.91
C LEU A 91 9.37 1.22 5.77
N ASN A 92 9.85 2.04 6.71
CA ASN A 92 10.87 1.62 7.67
C ASN A 92 10.41 0.47 8.59
N LEU A 93 9.10 0.36 8.83
CA LEU A 93 8.46 -0.76 9.55
C LEU A 93 8.19 -1.99 8.68
N VAL A 94 8.45 -1.93 7.38
CA VAL A 94 8.36 -3.07 6.46
C VAL A 94 9.73 -3.59 6.06
N LEU A 95 10.69 -2.71 5.74
CA LEU A 95 12.02 -3.07 5.21
C LEU A 95 12.98 -3.74 6.21
N ARG A 96 12.88 -3.39 7.50
CA ARG A 96 13.66 -4.02 8.59
C ARG A 96 12.92 -5.21 9.21
#